data_AF-A0A813IPF3-F1
#
_entry.id   AF-A0A813IPF3-F1
#
_cell.length_a   1.000
_cell.length_b   1.000
_cell.length_c   1.000
_cell.angle_alpha   90.00
_cell.angle_beta   90.00
_cell.angle_gamma   90.00
#
_symmetry.space_group_name_H-M   'P 1'
#
loop_
_entity.id
_entity.type
_entity.pdbx_description
1 polymer ?
#
loop_
_entity_poly.entity_id
_entity_poly.type
_entity_poly.pdbx_seq_one_letter_code
_entity_poly.pdbx_strand_id
1 'polypeptide(L)'
;MPNKHNGDRVLHVKSLRLFASQYGVDRVADNAARADAVLAVTTITTEDAQAVQLAKEGYDGTWTVPDSDPAAHTEKLPTKEKVVEWYFSAVQCTYNGSEGEWLSKDPPVLEGLWRRFVAFVQALGRTLKAIGISATMEQSLDTDTHVHFHSYMHFSQPFHRKGTEALQPFAFEGTCPHVKPNKASGKDFAGAIRNGHWYVVAPKIGSLKQWSNFEPWKAYAVEGWWLDNMLKAGKLTRDTYLELAAKVNIGFQKRLMDVRASERYEKELAVHAAIAAEEAKLQAQLLPMNDFAEVDLSVSYFDGEARFRRPLRPVEILLRPC
;
A
#
# COMPACT_ATOMS: atom_id res chain seq x y z
N MET A 1 7.46 -25.34 -28.12
CA MET A 1 8.61 -25.91 -27.37
C MET A 1 8.60 -25.32 -25.97
N PRO A 2 8.79 -26.11 -24.89
CA PRO A 2 8.96 -25.55 -23.57
C PRO A 2 10.24 -24.70 -23.54
N ASN A 3 10.13 -23.44 -23.10
CA ASN A 3 11.23 -22.49 -23.01
C ASN A 3 12.33 -23.06 -22.08
N LYS A 4 13.39 -23.63 -22.65
CA LYS A 4 14.59 -24.09 -21.91
C LYS A 4 15.20 -22.96 -21.06
N HIS A 5 14.98 -21.70 -21.42
CA HIS A 5 15.50 -20.52 -20.73
C HIS A 5 14.86 -20.19 -19.37
N ASN A 6 13.83 -20.93 -18.92
CA ASN A 6 13.19 -20.61 -17.64
C ASN A 6 13.97 -21.14 -16.43
N GLY A 7 14.85 -22.14 -16.60
CA GLY A 7 15.65 -22.72 -15.51
C GLY A 7 16.70 -21.74 -14.97
N ASP A 8 17.50 -21.16 -15.86
CA ASP A 8 18.59 -20.25 -15.50
C ASP A 8 18.05 -18.96 -14.88
N ARG A 9 16.92 -18.44 -15.41
CA ARG A 9 16.21 -17.31 -14.83
C ARG A 9 15.81 -17.56 -13.37
N VAL A 10 15.27 -18.74 -13.07
CA VAL A 10 14.88 -19.11 -11.70
C VAL A 10 16.10 -19.17 -10.78
N LEU A 11 17.26 -19.62 -11.27
CA LEU A 11 18.51 -19.65 -10.50
C LEU A 11 19.01 -18.23 -10.19
N HIS A 12 19.09 -17.33 -11.18
CA HIS A 12 19.52 -15.95 -10.95
C HIS A 12 18.58 -15.20 -9.98
N VAL A 13 17.26 -15.41 -10.11
CA VAL A 13 16.23 -14.84 -9.22
C VAL A 13 16.35 -15.36 -7.79
N LYS A 14 16.76 -16.63 -7.60
CA LYS A 14 17.03 -17.24 -6.28
C LYS A 14 18.32 -16.69 -5.67
N SER A 15 19.41 -16.58 -6.42
CA SER A 15 20.67 -16.02 -5.92
C SER A 15 20.47 -14.57 -5.45
N LEU A 16 19.78 -13.73 -6.24
CA LEU A 16 19.48 -12.35 -5.84
C LEU A 16 18.63 -12.26 -4.56
N ARG A 17 17.72 -13.21 -4.31
CA ARG A 17 16.94 -13.28 -3.05
C ARG A 17 17.80 -13.66 -1.86
N LEU A 18 18.72 -14.60 -2.04
CA LEU A 18 19.61 -15.05 -0.99
C LEU A 18 20.48 -13.88 -0.50
N PHE A 19 21.08 -13.13 -1.44
CA PHE A 19 21.87 -11.95 -1.12
C PHE A 19 21.02 -10.83 -0.48
N ALA A 20 19.84 -10.52 -1.03
CA ALA A 20 18.95 -9.53 -0.42
C ALA A 20 18.58 -9.87 1.04
N SER A 21 18.32 -11.15 1.33
CA SER A 21 18.03 -11.62 2.69
C SER A 21 19.25 -11.56 3.62
N GLN A 22 20.45 -11.91 3.12
CA GLN A 22 21.69 -11.87 3.90
C GLN A 22 22.04 -10.45 4.36
N TYR A 23 21.62 -9.44 3.60
CA TYR A 23 21.85 -8.02 3.87
C TYR A 23 20.62 -7.27 4.42
N GLY A 24 19.61 -7.99 4.94
CA GLY A 24 18.49 -7.40 5.69
C GLY A 24 17.41 -6.73 4.84
N VAL A 25 17.29 -7.05 3.55
CA VAL A 25 16.25 -6.51 2.66
C VAL A 25 15.02 -7.43 2.68
N ASP A 26 14.12 -7.19 3.64
CA ASP A 26 13.04 -8.14 4.01
C ASP A 26 11.85 -8.24 3.02
N ARG A 27 11.69 -7.32 2.05
CA ARG A 27 10.58 -7.39 1.06
C ARG A 27 10.95 -6.82 -0.30
N VAL A 28 10.95 -7.68 -1.33
CA VAL A 28 11.15 -7.27 -2.73
C VAL A 28 10.12 -7.92 -3.65
N ALA A 29 9.40 -7.11 -4.42
CA ALA A 29 8.40 -7.57 -5.40
C ALA A 29 9.01 -8.47 -6.48
N ASP A 30 8.20 -9.31 -7.13
CA ASP A 30 8.65 -10.30 -8.12
C ASP A 30 9.07 -9.71 -9.48
N ASN A 31 9.01 -8.38 -9.61
CA ASN A 31 9.12 -7.68 -10.88
C ASN A 31 10.35 -6.76 -10.83
N ALA A 32 11.44 -7.20 -11.47
CA ALA A 32 12.60 -6.45 -11.98
C ALA A 32 13.47 -5.54 -11.08
N ALA A 33 13.08 -5.14 -9.86
CA ALA A 33 13.86 -4.18 -9.07
C ALA A 33 14.95 -4.79 -8.15
N ARG A 34 15.39 -6.04 -8.36
CA ARG A 34 16.24 -6.78 -7.40
C ARG A 34 17.71 -6.40 -7.38
N ALA A 35 18.31 -6.08 -8.52
CA ALA A 35 19.77 -5.89 -8.59
C ALA A 35 20.19 -4.53 -8.01
N ASP A 36 19.41 -3.49 -8.27
CA ASP A 36 19.79 -2.13 -7.88
C ASP A 36 19.58 -1.87 -6.38
N ALA A 37 18.63 -2.57 -5.73
CA ALA A 37 18.39 -2.48 -4.30
C ALA A 37 19.52 -3.12 -3.46
N VAL A 38 20.15 -4.19 -3.96
CA VAL A 38 21.26 -4.87 -3.25
C VAL A 38 22.56 -4.07 -3.35
N LEU A 39 22.81 -3.42 -4.50
CA LEU A 39 23.98 -2.55 -4.69
C LEU A 39 23.89 -1.22 -3.93
N ALA A 40 22.70 -0.84 -3.45
CA ALA A 40 22.51 0.36 -2.63
C ALA A 40 22.91 0.16 -1.14
N VAL A 41 23.23 -1.06 -0.73
CA VAL A 41 23.71 -1.36 0.64
C VAL A 41 25.19 -1.02 0.74
N THR A 42 25.55 -0.13 1.67
CA THR A 42 26.90 0.48 1.78
C THR A 42 27.99 -0.44 2.31
N THR A 43 27.65 -1.67 2.72
CA THR A 43 28.55 -2.62 3.38
C THR A 43 28.43 -4.04 2.83
N ILE A 44 28.43 -4.20 1.51
CA ILE A 44 28.59 -5.52 0.88
C ILE A 44 30.07 -5.83 0.65
N THR A 45 30.44 -7.11 0.73
CA THR A 45 31.81 -7.52 0.39
C THR A 45 32.06 -7.40 -1.11
N THR A 46 33.34 -7.24 -1.51
CA THR A 46 33.71 -7.19 -2.93
C THR A 46 33.32 -8.47 -3.68
N GLU A 47 33.37 -9.62 -3.02
CA GLU A 47 32.99 -10.92 -3.59
C GLU A 47 31.48 -11.00 -3.83
N ASP A 48 30.67 -10.55 -2.88
CA ASP A 48 29.21 -10.53 -3.03
C ASP A 48 28.75 -9.52 -4.09
N ALA A 49 29.43 -8.37 -4.19
CA ALA A 49 29.16 -7.40 -5.25
C ALA A 49 29.40 -7.99 -6.64
N GLN A 50 30.48 -8.76 -6.82
CA GLN A 50 30.77 -9.47 -8.07
C GLN A 50 29.74 -10.56 -8.37
N ALA A 51 29.30 -11.32 -7.37
CA ALA A 51 28.28 -12.36 -7.52
C ALA A 51 26.91 -11.77 -7.93
N VAL A 52 26.53 -10.62 -7.35
CA VAL A 52 25.31 -9.87 -7.71
C VAL A 52 25.38 -9.36 -9.15
N GLN A 53 26.53 -8.80 -9.54
CA GLN A 53 26.75 -8.30 -10.91
C GLN A 53 26.66 -9.44 -11.94
N LEU A 54 27.29 -10.59 -11.68
CA LEU A 54 27.23 -11.76 -12.57
C LEU A 54 25.80 -12.31 -12.70
N ALA A 55 25.03 -12.33 -11.59
CA ALA A 55 23.63 -12.74 -11.62
C ALA A 55 22.74 -11.75 -12.39
N LYS A 56 23.06 -10.45 -12.35
CA LYS A 56 22.37 -9.40 -13.14
C LYS A 56 22.63 -9.59 -14.63
N GLU A 57 23.89 -9.75 -15.04
CA GLU A 57 24.27 -9.97 -16.43
C GLU A 57 23.64 -11.25 -17.01
N GLY A 58 23.61 -12.34 -16.23
CA GLY A 58 22.91 -13.56 -16.62
C GLY A 58 21.39 -13.38 -16.76
N TYR A 59 20.77 -12.60 -15.86
CA TYR A 59 19.34 -12.28 -15.96
C TYR A 59 19.03 -11.42 -17.19
N ASP A 60 19.80 -10.35 -17.43
CA ASP A 60 19.61 -9.44 -18.56
C ASP A 60 19.88 -10.14 -19.90
N GLY A 61 20.84 -11.06 -19.94
CA GLY A 61 21.11 -11.93 -21.09
C GLY A 61 19.98 -12.92 -21.43
N THR A 62 18.99 -13.12 -20.55
CA THR A 62 17.78 -13.88 -20.90
C THR A 62 16.75 -13.05 -21.69
N TRP A 63 16.96 -11.74 -21.80
CA TRP A 63 16.06 -10.80 -22.50
C TRP A 63 16.60 -10.34 -23.86
N THR A 64 17.86 -10.63 -24.19
CA THR A 64 18.39 -10.37 -25.52
C THR A 64 17.74 -11.34 -26.51
N VAL A 65 16.75 -10.81 -27.24
CA VAL A 65 16.22 -11.47 -28.43
C VAL A 65 17.43 -11.68 -29.36
N PRO A 66 17.73 -12.91 -29.82
CA PRO A 66 18.83 -13.13 -30.74
C PRO A 66 18.66 -12.18 -31.93
N ASP A 67 19.72 -11.43 -32.26
CA ASP A 67 19.75 -10.51 -33.38
C ASP A 67 19.11 -11.20 -34.59
N SER A 68 17.90 -10.77 -34.91
CA SER A 68 17.20 -11.28 -36.07
C SER A 68 17.99 -10.82 -37.28
N ASP A 69 18.55 -11.79 -37.99
CA ASP A 69 19.28 -11.62 -39.25
C ASP A 69 18.66 -10.48 -40.09
N PRO A 70 19.39 -9.37 -40.32
CA PRO A 70 18.88 -8.21 -41.05
C PRO A 70 18.53 -8.54 -42.52
N ALA A 71 18.89 -9.74 -43.02
CA ALA A 71 18.57 -10.18 -44.37
C ALA A 71 17.21 -10.91 -44.51
N ALA A 72 16.51 -11.24 -43.43
CA ALA A 72 15.23 -11.95 -43.49
C ALA A 72 14.03 -10.98 -43.50
N HIS A 73 13.94 -10.13 -44.55
CA HIS A 73 12.69 -9.45 -44.92
C HIS A 73 11.67 -10.48 -45.45
N THR A 74 11.16 -11.33 -44.57
CA THR A 74 9.87 -11.97 -44.80
C THR A 74 8.83 -10.88 -44.65
N GLU A 75 8.12 -10.55 -45.75
CA GLU A 75 6.85 -9.83 -45.70
C GLU A 75 6.02 -10.45 -44.58
N LYS A 76 5.94 -9.77 -43.43
CA LYS A 76 5.04 -10.16 -42.35
C LYS A 76 3.64 -10.00 -42.92
N LEU A 77 3.04 -11.11 -43.33
CA LEU A 77 1.62 -11.20 -43.68
C LEU A 77 0.84 -10.38 -42.65
N PRO A 78 -0.06 -9.47 -43.08
CA PRO A 78 -0.79 -8.59 -42.17
C PRO A 78 -1.40 -9.44 -41.07
N THR A 79 -0.87 -9.29 -39.85
CA THR A 79 -1.37 -10.02 -38.69
C THR A 79 -2.81 -9.60 -38.54
N LYS A 80 -3.75 -10.54 -38.75
CA LYS A 80 -5.19 -10.32 -38.60
C LYS A 80 -5.39 -9.51 -37.33
N GLU A 81 -5.82 -8.26 -37.50
CA GLU A 81 -6.00 -7.34 -36.40
C GLU A 81 -6.97 -8.01 -35.42
N LYS A 82 -6.48 -8.29 -34.20
CA LYS A 82 -7.31 -8.96 -33.20
C LYS A 82 -8.43 -7.99 -32.83
N VAL A 83 -9.62 -8.24 -33.37
CA VAL A 83 -10.82 -7.50 -33.01
C VAL A 83 -11.00 -7.60 -31.51
N VAL A 84 -10.88 -6.47 -30.82
CA VAL A 84 -11.08 -6.40 -29.37
C VAL A 84 -12.56 -6.63 -29.09
N GLU A 85 -12.86 -7.64 -28.28
CA GLU A 85 -14.21 -7.99 -27.86
C GLU A 85 -14.37 -7.71 -26.36
N TRP A 86 -15.41 -6.96 -26.03
CA TRP A 86 -15.75 -6.60 -24.66
C TRP A 86 -17.00 -7.35 -24.24
N TYR A 87 -16.88 -8.18 -23.20
CA TYR A 87 -17.99 -8.94 -22.64
C TYR A 87 -17.95 -8.92 -21.11
N PHE A 88 -18.94 -8.30 -20.47
CA PHE A 88 -19.02 -8.24 -19.00
C PHE A 88 -20.41 -7.94 -18.46
N SER A 89 -20.72 -8.46 -17.27
CA SER A 89 -22.00 -8.20 -16.57
C SER A 89 -21.88 -7.17 -15.45
N ALA A 90 -20.65 -6.84 -15.04
CA ALA A 90 -20.35 -5.74 -14.13
C ALA A 90 -18.98 -5.16 -14.45
N VAL A 91 -18.79 -3.87 -14.16
CA VAL A 91 -17.61 -3.13 -14.58
C VAL A 91 -17.27 -2.01 -13.61
N GLN A 92 -15.97 -1.84 -13.35
CA GLN A 92 -15.43 -0.66 -12.70
C GLN A 92 -14.83 0.26 -13.75
N CYS A 93 -15.13 1.56 -13.67
CA CYS A 93 -14.57 2.59 -14.53
C CYS A 93 -13.81 3.61 -13.67
N THR A 94 -12.63 4.00 -14.11
CA THR A 94 -11.84 5.07 -13.49
C THR A 94 -11.58 6.17 -14.51
N TYR A 95 -11.98 7.40 -14.21
CA TYR A 95 -11.86 8.56 -15.07
C TYR A 95 -10.82 9.51 -14.50
N ASN A 96 -9.77 9.77 -15.26
CA ASN A 96 -8.69 10.69 -14.89
C ASN A 96 -8.67 11.83 -15.90
N GLY A 97 -8.95 13.05 -15.46
CA GLY A 97 -8.74 14.26 -16.24
C GLY A 97 -7.55 15.03 -15.70
N SER A 98 -6.74 15.58 -16.59
CA SER A 98 -5.51 16.31 -16.25
C SER A 98 -5.62 17.82 -16.50
N GLU A 99 -6.81 18.32 -16.84
CA GLU A 99 -7.03 19.69 -17.29
C GLU A 99 -8.34 20.29 -16.75
N GLY A 100 -8.46 21.62 -16.80
CA GLY A 100 -9.71 22.32 -16.51
C GLY A 100 -10.26 22.06 -15.10
N GLU A 101 -11.55 21.74 -15.01
CA GLU A 101 -12.25 21.54 -13.74
C GLU A 101 -11.70 20.35 -12.92
N TRP A 102 -11.03 19.38 -13.57
CA TRP A 102 -10.41 18.24 -12.89
C TRP A 102 -9.24 18.64 -11.98
N LEU A 103 -8.59 19.77 -12.26
CA LEU A 103 -7.51 20.34 -11.43
C LEU A 103 -8.05 21.32 -10.37
N SER A 104 -9.35 21.58 -10.35
CA SER A 104 -9.93 22.60 -9.46
C SER A 104 -9.89 22.15 -8.01
N LYS A 105 -9.56 23.09 -7.11
CA LYS A 105 -9.77 22.93 -5.66
C LYS A 105 -10.99 23.72 -5.16
N ASP A 106 -11.70 24.42 -6.06
CA ASP A 106 -12.83 25.28 -5.72
C ASP A 106 -14.12 24.45 -5.53
N PRO A 107 -14.74 24.44 -4.33
CA PRO A 107 -15.89 23.58 -4.04
C PRO A 107 -17.09 23.72 -4.99
N PRO A 108 -17.51 24.92 -5.45
CA PRO A 108 -18.59 25.08 -6.42
C PRO A 108 -18.27 24.48 -7.79
N VAL A 109 -17.03 24.60 -8.26
CA VAL A 109 -16.58 24.00 -9.53
C VAL A 109 -16.63 22.48 -9.43
N LEU A 110 -16.08 21.92 -8.35
CA LEU A 110 -16.11 20.47 -8.10
C LEU A 110 -17.54 19.95 -7.94
N GLU A 111 -18.43 20.69 -7.26
CA GLU A 111 -19.84 20.32 -7.15
C GLU A 111 -20.54 20.32 -8.52
N GLY A 112 -20.23 21.30 -9.39
CA GLY A 112 -20.72 21.34 -10.76
C GLY A 112 -20.27 20.12 -11.56
N LEU A 113 -18.96 19.83 -11.56
CA LEU A 113 -18.37 18.67 -12.23
C LEU A 113 -18.98 17.35 -11.72
N TRP A 114 -19.11 17.22 -10.39
CA TRP A 114 -19.72 16.06 -9.75
C TRP A 114 -21.16 15.81 -10.21
N ARG A 115 -21.99 16.86 -10.25
CA ARG A 115 -23.39 16.75 -10.70
C ARG A 115 -23.50 16.29 -12.14
N ARG A 116 -22.66 16.82 -13.03
CA ARG A 116 -22.62 16.40 -14.44
C ARG A 116 -22.16 14.94 -14.57
N PHE A 117 -21.16 14.53 -13.79
CA PHE A 117 -20.72 13.14 -13.76
C PHE A 117 -21.81 12.18 -13.26
N VAL A 118 -22.51 12.51 -12.16
CA VAL A 118 -23.63 11.70 -11.65
C VAL A 118 -24.76 11.60 -12.68
N ALA A 119 -25.13 12.71 -13.31
CA ALA A 119 -26.15 12.72 -14.36
C ALA A 119 -25.74 11.85 -15.55
N PHE A 120 -24.46 11.91 -15.96
CA PHE A 120 -23.89 11.07 -17.00
C PHE A 120 -23.98 9.57 -16.65
N VAL A 121 -23.49 9.14 -15.48
CA VAL A 121 -23.52 7.70 -15.12
C VAL A 121 -24.95 7.18 -14.96
N GLN A 122 -25.88 8.02 -14.51
CA GLN A 122 -27.31 7.67 -14.47
C GLN A 122 -27.89 7.48 -15.88
N ALA A 123 -27.60 8.39 -16.81
CA ALA A 123 -28.04 8.28 -18.20
C ALA A 123 -27.44 7.06 -18.88
N LEU A 124 -26.14 6.84 -18.71
CA LEU A 124 -25.44 5.65 -19.21
C LEU A 124 -26.05 4.36 -18.64
N GLY A 125 -26.32 4.34 -17.34
CA GLY A 125 -26.97 3.23 -16.67
C GLY A 125 -28.35 2.91 -17.24
N ARG A 126 -29.18 3.93 -17.53
CA ARG A 126 -30.47 3.71 -18.21
C ARG A 126 -30.29 3.11 -19.61
N THR A 127 -29.36 3.66 -20.40
CA THR A 127 -29.07 3.18 -21.76
C THR A 127 -28.57 1.73 -21.78
N LEU A 128 -27.72 1.35 -20.82
CA LEU A 128 -27.14 0.02 -20.71
C LEU A 128 -27.93 -0.93 -19.80
N LYS A 129 -29.10 -0.51 -19.30
CA LYS A 129 -29.94 -1.27 -18.36
C LYS A 129 -29.16 -1.75 -17.12
N ALA A 130 -28.39 -0.84 -16.53
CA ALA A 130 -27.73 -1.05 -15.25
C ALA A 130 -28.77 -1.18 -14.13
N ILE A 131 -28.61 -2.21 -13.29
CA ILE A 131 -29.43 -2.44 -12.10
C ILE A 131 -28.89 -1.58 -10.95
N GLY A 132 -27.57 -1.66 -10.71
CA GLY A 132 -26.89 -0.87 -9.71
C GLY A 132 -25.78 -0.03 -10.31
N ILE A 133 -25.65 1.18 -9.80
CA ILE A 133 -24.68 2.19 -10.17
C ILE A 133 -24.18 2.83 -8.88
N SER A 134 -22.86 2.89 -8.73
CA SER A 134 -22.19 3.68 -7.70
C SER A 134 -21.16 4.57 -8.34
N ALA A 135 -20.96 5.75 -7.77
CA ALA A 135 -19.98 6.73 -8.21
C ALA A 135 -19.28 7.36 -7.01
N THR A 136 -18.02 7.77 -7.18
CA THR A 136 -17.27 8.53 -6.18
C THR A 136 -16.28 9.46 -6.86
N MET A 137 -16.20 10.69 -6.34
CA MET A 137 -15.13 11.65 -6.59
C MET A 137 -14.10 11.53 -5.50
N GLU A 138 -12.84 11.35 -5.89
CA GLU A 138 -11.70 11.27 -4.99
C GLU A 138 -10.65 12.30 -5.40
N GLN A 139 -9.93 12.82 -4.41
CA GLN A 139 -8.70 13.58 -4.60
C GLN A 139 -7.54 12.61 -4.77
N SER A 140 -6.67 12.87 -5.74
CA SER A 140 -5.43 12.10 -5.93
C SER A 140 -4.50 12.30 -4.72
N LEU A 141 -4.24 11.22 -3.97
CA LEU A 141 -3.33 11.27 -2.81
C LEU A 141 -1.86 11.35 -3.21
N ASP A 142 -1.50 10.83 -4.38
CA ASP A 142 -0.10 10.78 -4.84
C ASP A 142 0.39 12.15 -5.30
N THR A 143 -0.49 12.94 -5.91
CA THR A 143 -0.12 14.22 -6.51
C THR A 143 -0.76 15.43 -5.85
N ASP A 144 -1.88 15.25 -5.12
CA ASP A 144 -2.70 16.35 -4.57
C ASP A 144 -3.11 17.44 -5.59
N THR A 145 -3.04 17.11 -6.88
CA THR A 145 -3.18 18.09 -7.97
C THR A 145 -4.52 18.03 -8.68
N HIS A 146 -5.21 16.91 -8.62
CA HIS A 146 -6.43 16.68 -9.39
C HIS A 146 -7.40 15.76 -8.66
N VAL A 147 -8.65 15.79 -9.11
CA VAL A 147 -9.68 14.81 -8.75
C VAL A 147 -9.81 13.75 -9.84
N HIS A 148 -10.27 12.57 -9.46
CA HIS A 148 -10.65 11.51 -10.40
C HIS A 148 -11.98 10.90 -9.99
N PHE A 149 -12.65 10.27 -10.95
CA PHE A 149 -13.90 9.56 -10.69
C PHE A 149 -13.71 8.05 -10.73
N HIS A 150 -14.42 7.37 -9.82
CA HIS A 150 -14.70 5.95 -9.95
C HIS A 150 -16.18 5.76 -10.15
N SER A 151 -16.56 4.83 -11.01
CA SER A 151 -17.90 4.28 -11.04
C SER A 151 -17.87 2.75 -11.08
N TYR A 152 -18.91 2.14 -10.53
CA TYR A 152 -19.14 0.71 -10.62
C TYR A 152 -20.57 0.47 -11.07
N MET A 153 -20.75 -0.36 -12.08
CA MET A 153 -22.06 -0.69 -12.65
C MET A 153 -22.21 -2.21 -12.74
N HIS A 154 -23.41 -2.72 -12.48
CA HIS A 154 -23.79 -4.07 -12.87
C HIS A 154 -25.10 -4.04 -13.67
N PHE A 155 -25.18 -4.88 -14.68
CA PHE A 155 -26.20 -4.80 -15.73
C PHE A 155 -27.20 -5.95 -15.62
N SER A 156 -28.44 -5.71 -16.04
CA SER A 156 -29.44 -6.77 -16.16
C SER A 156 -29.12 -7.74 -17.30
N GLN A 157 -28.37 -7.27 -18.30
CA GLN A 157 -27.89 -8.06 -19.43
C GLN A 157 -26.41 -7.79 -19.63
N PRO A 158 -25.59 -8.81 -19.96
CA PRO A 158 -24.16 -8.59 -20.22
C PRO A 158 -23.95 -7.55 -21.31
N PHE A 159 -23.04 -6.62 -21.06
CA PHE A 159 -22.53 -5.73 -22.08
C PHE A 159 -21.69 -6.55 -23.07
N HIS A 160 -22.02 -6.48 -24.35
CA HIS A 160 -21.29 -7.16 -25.41
C HIS A 160 -21.12 -6.26 -26.63
N ARG A 161 -19.88 -5.85 -26.91
CA ARG A 161 -19.54 -5.04 -28.10
C ARG A 161 -18.16 -5.43 -28.64
N LYS A 162 -17.96 -5.22 -29.93
CA LYS A 162 -16.70 -5.46 -30.63
C LYS A 162 -16.16 -4.16 -31.21
N GLY A 163 -14.84 -4.10 -31.38
CA GLY A 163 -14.15 -2.99 -32.01
C GLY A 163 -13.57 -1.98 -31.01
N THR A 164 -12.75 -1.09 -31.55
CA THR A 164 -12.04 -0.03 -30.81
C THR A 164 -12.99 0.98 -30.17
N GLU A 165 -14.15 1.22 -30.79
CA GLU A 165 -15.17 2.16 -30.32
C GLU A 165 -16.18 1.55 -29.34
N ALA A 166 -16.01 0.26 -28.98
CA ALA A 166 -16.94 -0.44 -28.10
C ALA A 166 -17.19 0.31 -26.77
N LEU A 167 -16.16 0.98 -26.25
CA LEU A 167 -16.21 1.71 -24.98
C LEU A 167 -16.58 3.19 -25.11
N GLN A 168 -16.84 3.70 -26.32
CA GLN A 168 -17.22 5.10 -26.53
C GLN A 168 -18.41 5.57 -25.67
N PRO A 169 -19.47 4.75 -25.43
CA PRO A 169 -20.56 5.15 -24.54
C PRO A 169 -20.13 5.45 -23.10
N PHE A 170 -18.96 4.94 -22.66
CA PHE A 170 -18.43 5.17 -21.33
C PHE A 170 -17.64 6.47 -21.21
N ALA A 171 -17.38 7.20 -22.30
CA ALA A 171 -16.62 8.45 -22.26
C ALA A 171 -17.44 9.58 -21.61
N PHE A 172 -16.80 10.33 -20.71
CA PHE A 172 -17.38 11.47 -20.01
C PHE A 172 -16.59 12.73 -20.36
N GLU A 173 -17.26 13.73 -20.96
CA GLU A 173 -16.64 15.03 -21.32
C GLU A 173 -15.29 14.89 -22.07
N GLY A 174 -15.21 13.92 -22.99
CA GLY A 174 -13.98 13.63 -23.76
C GLY A 174 -12.98 12.69 -23.08
N THR A 175 -13.16 12.37 -21.80
CA THR A 175 -12.32 11.43 -21.05
C THR A 175 -12.85 10.00 -21.17
N CYS A 176 -12.06 9.12 -21.80
CA CYS A 176 -12.31 7.69 -21.80
C CYS A 176 -11.84 7.06 -20.48
N PRO A 177 -12.70 6.31 -19.76
CA PRO A 177 -12.27 5.68 -18.51
C PRO A 177 -11.33 4.50 -18.75
N HIS A 178 -10.51 4.21 -17.76
CA HIS A 178 -9.94 2.87 -17.61
C HIS A 178 -11.04 1.91 -17.16
N VAL A 179 -11.32 0.92 -18.00
CA VAL A 179 -12.41 -0.05 -17.80
C VAL A 179 -11.87 -1.38 -17.29
N LYS A 180 -12.33 -1.80 -16.11
CA LYS A 180 -11.96 -3.08 -15.48
C LYS A 180 -13.20 -3.95 -15.30
N PRO A 181 -13.44 -4.91 -16.22
CA PRO A 181 -14.51 -5.89 -16.07
C PRO A 181 -14.41 -6.72 -14.79
N ASN A 182 -15.55 -6.99 -14.17
CA ASN A 182 -15.64 -8.01 -13.13
C ASN A 182 -15.57 -9.40 -13.78
N LYS A 183 -14.59 -10.21 -13.37
CA LYS A 183 -14.34 -11.56 -13.90
C LYS A 183 -15.01 -12.67 -13.09
N ALA A 184 -15.64 -12.35 -11.96
CA ALA A 184 -16.33 -13.33 -11.14
C ALA A 184 -17.54 -13.92 -11.89
N SER A 185 -17.83 -15.19 -11.64
CA SER A 185 -18.93 -15.92 -12.26
C SER A 185 -19.59 -16.85 -11.24
N GLY A 186 -20.75 -17.43 -11.61
CA GLY A 186 -21.45 -18.40 -10.77
C GLY A 186 -21.84 -17.83 -9.39
N LYS A 187 -21.55 -18.61 -8.33
CA LYS A 187 -21.93 -18.27 -6.95
C LYS A 187 -21.20 -17.03 -6.40
N ASP A 188 -19.99 -16.74 -6.90
CA ASP A 188 -19.16 -15.64 -6.40
C ASP A 188 -19.55 -14.29 -6.99
N PHE A 189 -20.29 -14.29 -8.10
CA PHE A 189 -20.64 -13.08 -8.84
C PHE A 189 -21.42 -12.07 -7.98
N ALA A 190 -22.41 -12.52 -7.22
CA ALA A 190 -23.22 -11.65 -6.35
C ALA A 190 -22.39 -11.04 -5.21
N GLY A 191 -21.45 -11.78 -4.64
CA GLY A 191 -20.50 -11.25 -3.64
C GLY A 191 -19.59 -10.18 -4.25
N ALA A 192 -19.05 -10.46 -5.45
CA ALA A 192 -18.17 -9.54 -6.15
C ALA A 192 -18.85 -8.23 -6.58
N ILE A 193 -20.12 -8.28 -7.00
CA ILE A 193 -20.92 -7.07 -7.30
C ILE A 193 -21.07 -6.19 -6.04
N ARG A 194 -21.52 -6.80 -4.93
CA ARG A 194 -21.75 -6.08 -3.68
C ARG A 194 -20.47 -5.44 -3.16
N ASN A 195 -19.37 -6.18 -3.19
CA ASN A 195 -18.04 -5.66 -2.83
C ASN A 195 -17.60 -4.54 -3.79
N GLY A 196 -17.83 -4.68 -5.11
CA GLY A 196 -17.50 -3.64 -6.09
C GLY A 196 -18.24 -2.33 -5.85
N HIS A 197 -19.55 -2.38 -5.61
CA HIS A 197 -20.34 -1.21 -5.23
C HIS A 197 -19.85 -0.61 -3.91
N TRP A 198 -19.63 -1.45 -2.91
CA TRP A 198 -19.16 -1.02 -1.60
C TRP A 198 -17.80 -0.33 -1.70
N TYR A 199 -16.85 -0.89 -2.45
CA TYR A 199 -15.52 -0.34 -2.68
C TYR A 199 -15.59 1.09 -3.23
N VAL A 200 -16.52 1.36 -4.14
CA VAL A 200 -16.69 2.71 -4.70
C VAL A 200 -17.20 3.66 -3.62
N VAL A 201 -18.31 3.35 -2.96
CA VAL A 201 -19.00 4.25 -2.01
C VAL A 201 -18.41 4.28 -0.60
N ALA A 202 -17.41 3.46 -0.29
CA ALA A 202 -16.77 3.49 1.01
C ALA A 202 -16.08 4.87 1.22
N PRO A 203 -16.24 5.52 2.39
CA PRO A 203 -15.61 6.82 2.72
C PRO A 203 -14.10 6.68 2.92
N LYS A 204 -13.38 6.44 1.82
CA LYS A 204 -11.92 6.31 1.79
C LYS A 204 -11.27 7.66 2.04
N ILE A 205 -10.03 7.64 2.53
CA ILE A 205 -9.17 8.82 2.58
C ILE A 205 -9.11 9.45 1.19
N GLY A 206 -9.37 10.77 1.11
CA GLY A 206 -9.46 11.50 -0.16
C GLY A 206 -10.83 11.46 -0.86
N SER A 207 -11.83 10.74 -0.34
CA SER A 207 -13.19 10.78 -0.90
C SER A 207 -13.84 12.14 -0.66
N LEU A 208 -14.30 12.80 -1.74
CA LEU A 208 -14.94 14.11 -1.70
C LEU A 208 -16.46 14.01 -1.80
N LYS A 209 -16.95 13.20 -2.74
CA LYS A 209 -18.39 13.04 -3.03
C LYS A 209 -18.70 11.60 -3.41
N GLN A 210 -19.88 11.12 -3.02
CA GLN A 210 -20.33 9.75 -3.24
C GLN A 210 -21.81 9.74 -3.63
N TRP A 211 -22.18 8.81 -4.51
CA TRP A 211 -23.58 8.58 -4.88
C TRP A 211 -23.79 7.11 -5.27
N SER A 212 -24.95 6.55 -4.96
CA SER A 212 -25.33 5.20 -5.38
C SER A 212 -26.83 5.02 -5.41
N ASN A 213 -27.35 4.28 -6.39
CA ASN A 213 -28.71 3.73 -6.33
C ASN A 213 -28.76 2.30 -5.75
N PHE A 214 -27.58 1.74 -5.45
CA PHE A 214 -27.38 0.41 -4.87
C PHE A 214 -26.65 0.57 -3.54
N GLU A 215 -27.36 1.12 -2.55
CA GLU A 215 -26.75 1.58 -1.30
C GLU A 215 -26.39 0.41 -0.36
N PRO A 216 -25.21 0.46 0.28
CA PRO A 216 -24.84 -0.49 1.32
C PRO A 216 -25.83 -0.44 2.49
N TRP A 217 -26.00 -1.56 3.19
CA TRP A 217 -26.96 -1.78 4.29
C TRP A 217 -28.46 -1.68 3.92
N LYS A 218 -28.80 -1.19 2.72
CA LYS A 218 -30.16 -1.23 2.18
C LYS A 218 -30.31 -2.32 1.11
N ALA A 219 -29.47 -2.26 0.09
CA ALA A 219 -29.48 -3.23 -1.00
C ALA A 219 -28.70 -4.51 -0.67
N TYR A 220 -27.73 -4.42 0.25
CA TYR A 220 -26.90 -5.56 0.65
C TYR A 220 -26.22 -5.35 2.01
N ALA A 221 -25.88 -6.46 2.67
CA ALA A 221 -25.03 -6.44 3.86
C ALA A 221 -23.55 -6.26 3.47
N VAL A 222 -22.85 -5.40 4.21
CA VAL A 222 -21.40 -5.21 4.09
C VAL A 222 -20.68 -6.27 4.93
N GLU A 223 -19.71 -6.95 4.34
CA GLU A 223 -18.95 -8.00 5.04
C GLU A 223 -17.76 -7.38 5.78
N GLY A 224 -17.53 -7.81 7.03
CA GLY A 224 -16.51 -7.21 7.88
C GLY A 224 -15.08 -7.33 7.31
N TRP A 225 -14.78 -8.40 6.57
CA TRP A 225 -13.45 -8.55 5.95
C TRP A 225 -13.20 -7.55 4.80
N TRP A 226 -14.25 -6.95 4.22
CA TRP A 226 -14.09 -5.86 3.26
C TRP A 226 -13.51 -4.61 3.95
N LEU A 227 -14.00 -4.30 5.15
CA LEU A 227 -13.47 -3.21 6.00
C LEU A 227 -12.02 -3.47 6.39
N ASP A 228 -11.75 -4.69 6.85
CA ASP A 228 -10.42 -5.10 7.32
C ASP A 228 -9.38 -4.95 6.20
N ASN A 229 -9.74 -5.29 4.96
CA ASN A 229 -8.89 -5.10 3.78
C ASN A 229 -8.64 -3.62 3.45
N MET A 230 -9.65 -2.75 3.61
CA MET A 230 -9.48 -1.32 3.35
C MET A 230 -8.59 -0.64 4.40
N LEU A 231 -8.76 -0.98 5.68
CA LEU A 231 -7.89 -0.49 6.75
C LEU A 231 -6.45 -0.97 6.53
N LYS A 232 -6.26 -2.27 6.24
CA LYS A 232 -4.94 -2.85 5.94
C LYS A 232 -4.27 -2.19 4.74
N ALA A 233 -5.03 -1.80 3.72
CA ALA A 233 -4.53 -1.10 2.55
C ALA A 233 -4.28 0.41 2.79
N GLY A 234 -4.48 0.92 4.01
CA GLY A 234 -4.32 2.33 4.35
C GLY A 234 -5.36 3.23 3.68
N LYS A 235 -6.52 2.69 3.30
CA LYS A 235 -7.58 3.44 2.60
C LYS A 235 -8.62 4.05 3.54
N LEU A 236 -8.65 3.60 4.80
CA LEU A 236 -9.54 4.13 5.84
C LEU A 236 -8.71 4.63 7.01
N THR A 237 -9.20 5.69 7.65
CA THR A 237 -8.75 6.04 9.00
C THR A 237 -9.34 5.04 10.00
N ARG A 238 -8.74 4.96 11.19
CA ARG A 238 -9.24 4.11 12.28
C ARG A 238 -10.65 4.49 12.71
N ASP A 239 -10.92 5.78 12.81
CA ASP A 239 -12.24 6.29 13.20
C ASP A 239 -13.31 5.87 12.20
N THR A 240 -13.08 6.15 10.91
CA THR A 240 -14.01 5.74 9.84
C THR A 240 -14.18 4.22 9.80
N TYR A 241 -13.09 3.45 10.00
CA TYR A 241 -13.17 2.00 10.09
C TYR A 241 -14.06 1.54 11.25
N LEU A 242 -13.92 2.13 12.45
CA LEU A 242 -14.73 1.78 13.62
C LEU A 242 -16.20 2.18 13.44
N GLU A 243 -16.48 3.35 12.85
CA GLU A 243 -17.85 3.76 12.52
C GLU A 243 -18.54 2.78 11.57
N LEU A 244 -17.83 2.36 10.51
CA LEU A 244 -18.34 1.36 9.57
C LEU A 244 -18.46 -0.03 10.20
N ALA A 245 -17.50 -0.43 11.03
CA ALA A 245 -17.52 -1.70 11.74
C ALA A 245 -18.69 -1.79 12.72
N ALA A 246 -19.07 -0.67 13.37
CA ALA A 246 -20.26 -0.59 14.20
C ALA A 246 -21.53 -0.88 13.39
N LYS A 247 -21.65 -0.37 12.16
CA LYS A 247 -22.80 -0.65 11.27
C LYS A 247 -22.88 -2.11 10.82
N VAL A 248 -21.74 -2.80 10.70
CA VAL A 248 -21.71 -4.24 10.37
C VAL A 248 -22.20 -5.10 11.55
N ASN A 249 -22.08 -4.62 12.79
CA ASN A 249 -22.41 -5.28 14.06
C ASN A 249 -21.58 -6.55 14.38
N ILE A 250 -21.43 -7.46 13.41
CA ILE A 250 -20.76 -8.74 13.60
C ILE A 250 -19.26 -8.53 13.82
N GLY A 251 -18.79 -8.92 15.00
CA GLY A 251 -17.36 -8.85 15.36
C GLY A 251 -16.86 -7.45 15.70
N PHE A 252 -17.75 -6.47 15.94
CA PHE A 252 -17.36 -5.10 16.27
C PHE A 252 -16.45 -5.01 17.52
N GLN A 253 -16.80 -5.72 18.60
CA GLN A 253 -16.00 -5.72 19.84
C GLN A 253 -14.55 -6.15 19.61
N LYS A 254 -14.35 -7.21 18.81
CA LYS A 254 -13.01 -7.68 18.45
C LYS A 254 -12.24 -6.59 17.69
N ARG A 255 -12.83 -6.02 16.65
CA ARG A 255 -12.21 -4.95 15.84
C ARG A 255 -11.86 -3.71 16.67
N LEU A 256 -12.74 -3.34 17.59
CA LEU A 256 -12.49 -2.24 18.53
C LEU A 256 -11.27 -2.51 19.41
N MET A 257 -11.16 -3.73 19.94
CA MET A 257 -10.01 -4.13 20.74
C MET A 257 -8.72 -4.18 19.92
N ASP A 258 -8.78 -4.67 18.67
CA ASP A 258 -7.63 -4.73 17.76
C ASP A 258 -7.10 -3.31 17.44
N VAL A 259 -8.01 -2.36 17.12
CA VAL A 259 -7.63 -0.96 16.87
C VAL A 259 -7.02 -0.31 18.11
N ARG A 260 -7.64 -0.48 19.29
CA ARG A 260 -7.11 0.06 20.56
C ARG A 260 -5.76 -0.55 20.93
N ALA A 261 -5.55 -1.84 20.66
CA ALA A 261 -4.27 -2.49 20.88
C ALA A 261 -3.19 -1.90 19.97
N SER A 262 -3.50 -1.69 18.69
CA SER A 262 -2.60 -1.01 17.74
C SER A 262 -2.24 0.40 18.20
N GLU A 263 -3.20 1.19 18.66
CA GLU A 263 -2.95 2.56 19.15
C GLU A 263 -2.09 2.60 20.41
N ARG A 264 -2.30 1.66 21.34
CA ARG A 264 -1.44 1.54 22.53
C ARG A 264 -0.01 1.21 22.13
N TYR A 265 0.18 0.26 21.23
CA TYR A 265 1.50 -0.12 20.72
C TYR A 265 2.21 1.06 20.05
N GLU A 266 1.52 1.84 19.22
CA GLU A 266 2.10 3.04 18.59
C GLU A 266 2.48 4.11 19.61
N LYS A 267 1.67 4.30 20.66
CA LYS A 267 2.00 5.22 21.77
C LYS A 267 3.23 4.74 22.55
N GLU A 268 3.32 3.45 22.85
CA GLU A 268 4.48 2.86 23.52
C GLU A 268 5.75 3.06 22.67
N LEU A 269 5.70 2.80 21.36
CA LEU A 269 6.81 3.06 20.45
C LEU A 269 7.23 4.54 20.44
N ALA A 270 6.26 5.47 20.41
CA ALA A 270 6.54 6.90 20.45
C ALA A 270 7.22 7.32 21.77
N VAL A 271 6.78 6.75 22.90
CA VAL A 271 7.41 6.98 24.20
C VAL A 271 8.85 6.45 24.23
N HIS A 272 9.07 5.23 23.73
CA HIS A 272 10.42 4.67 23.64
C HIS A 272 11.35 5.50 22.75
N ALA A 273 10.86 5.97 21.61
CA ALA A 273 11.61 6.85 20.72
C ALA A 273 11.96 8.19 21.41
N ALA A 274 11.03 8.76 22.20
CA ALA A 274 11.26 9.97 22.95
C ALA A 274 12.30 9.78 24.07
N ILE A 275 12.23 8.66 24.80
CA ILE A 275 13.24 8.30 25.83
C ILE A 275 14.62 8.19 25.19
N ALA A 276 14.75 7.44 24.09
CA ALA A 276 16.03 7.27 23.40
C ALA A 276 16.58 8.61 22.88
N ALA A 277 15.71 9.51 22.40
CA ALA A 277 16.12 10.83 21.96
C ALA A 277 16.62 11.71 23.12
N GLU A 278 15.99 11.64 24.30
CA GLU A 278 16.46 12.37 25.49
C GLU A 278 17.75 11.77 26.08
N GLU A 279 17.88 10.45 26.10
CA GLU A 279 19.12 9.78 26.49
C GLU A 279 20.29 10.20 25.59
N ALA A 280 20.07 10.28 24.27
CA ALA A 280 21.08 10.76 23.34
C ALA A 280 21.49 12.23 23.59
N LYS A 281 20.53 13.10 23.93
CA LYS A 281 20.83 14.49 24.30
C LYS A 281 21.62 14.59 25.60
N LEU A 282 21.24 13.82 26.62
CA LEU A 282 21.94 13.77 27.89
C LEU A 282 23.36 13.23 27.71
N GLN A 283 23.53 12.17 26.92
CA GLN A 283 24.84 11.59 26.62
C GLN A 283 25.78 12.61 25.94
N ALA A 284 25.25 13.46 25.06
CA ALA A 284 26.03 14.53 24.43
C ALA A 284 26.41 15.67 25.41
N GLN A 285 25.66 15.83 26.50
CA GLN A 285 25.93 16.82 27.55
C GLN A 285 26.77 16.28 28.70
N LEU A 286 26.90 14.95 28.81
CA LEU A 286 27.82 14.33 29.76
C LEU A 286 29.24 14.76 29.36
N LEU A 287 29.79 15.69 30.15
CA LEU A 287 31.23 15.92 30.15
C LEU A 287 31.91 14.58 30.43
N PRO A 288 33.08 14.30 29.83
CA PRO A 288 33.86 13.15 30.23
C PRO A 288 34.00 13.19 31.75
N MET A 289 33.61 12.10 32.43
CA MET A 289 33.91 11.99 33.86
C MET A 289 35.41 12.22 33.99
N ASN A 290 35.79 13.19 34.81
CA ASN A 290 37.19 13.35 35.14
C ASN A 290 37.60 12.09 35.88
N ASP A 291 38.44 11.28 35.25
CA ASP A 291 39.08 10.16 35.92
C ASP A 291 40.05 10.73 36.95
N PHE A 292 39.75 10.47 38.22
CA PHE A 292 40.65 10.79 39.31
C PHE A 292 41.50 9.57 39.58
N ALA A 293 42.70 9.55 38.99
CA ALA A 293 43.62 8.41 39.07
C ALA A 293 43.87 7.97 40.53
N GLU A 294 43.84 8.89 41.50
CA GLU A 294 43.98 8.59 42.92
C GLU A 294 42.80 7.77 43.49
N VAL A 295 41.59 8.01 42.98
CA VAL A 295 40.38 7.26 43.36
C VAL A 295 40.41 5.87 42.72
N ASP A 296 40.75 5.77 41.44
CA ASP A 296 40.87 4.47 40.75
C ASP A 296 41.95 3.60 41.37
N LEU A 297 43.10 4.18 41.76
CA LEU A 297 44.12 3.49 42.53
C LEU A 297 43.53 2.98 43.85
N SER A 298 42.87 3.84 44.62
CA SER A 298 42.27 3.50 45.92
C SER A 298 41.23 2.37 45.82
N VAL A 299 40.39 2.40 44.78
CA VAL A 299 39.40 1.35 44.50
C VAL A 299 40.07 0.05 44.05
N SER A 300 41.16 0.12 43.27
CA SER A 300 41.91 -1.07 42.86
C SER A 300 42.56 -1.82 44.03
N TYR A 301 42.87 -1.12 45.13
CA TYR A 301 43.35 -1.73 46.37
C TYR A 301 42.23 -2.32 47.24
N PHE A 302 40.97 -2.02 46.93
CA PHE A 302 39.81 -2.64 47.58
C PHE A 302 39.54 -4.00 46.94
N ASP A 303 40.16 -5.04 47.51
CA ASP A 303 40.00 -6.45 47.10
C ASP A 303 38.69 -7.10 47.61
N GLY A 304 37.81 -6.33 48.22
CA GLY A 304 36.56 -6.82 48.83
C GLY A 304 36.76 -7.53 50.16
N GLU A 305 37.99 -7.64 50.69
CA GLU A 305 38.21 -8.22 52.01
C GLU A 305 37.77 -7.29 53.13
N ALA A 306 37.24 -7.89 54.20
CA ALA A 306 36.71 -7.17 55.37
C ALA A 306 37.74 -6.26 56.07
N ARG A 307 39.04 -6.44 55.81
CA ARG A 307 40.14 -5.63 56.35
C ARG A 307 40.11 -4.16 55.94
N PHE A 308 39.44 -3.84 54.83
CA PHE A 308 39.27 -2.46 54.37
C PHE A 308 37.93 -1.83 54.78
N ARG A 309 37.03 -2.59 55.43
CA ARG A 309 35.90 -1.97 56.13
C ARG A 309 36.49 -1.17 57.27
N ARG A 310 36.55 0.17 57.13
CA ARG A 310 36.88 1.03 58.26
C ARG A 310 36.05 0.54 59.45
N PRO A 311 36.65 0.27 60.62
CA PRO A 311 35.87 -0.01 61.80
C PRO A 311 34.88 1.15 61.91
N LEU A 312 33.58 0.84 61.90
CA LEU A 312 32.56 1.81 62.22
C LEU A 312 33.01 2.38 63.56
N ARG A 313 33.52 3.61 63.56
CA ARG A 313 33.76 4.28 64.84
C ARG A 313 32.40 4.25 65.50
N PRO A 314 32.29 3.75 66.75
CA PRO A 314 31.03 3.86 67.46
C PRO A 314 30.62 5.32 67.37
N VAL A 315 29.48 5.56 66.74
CA VAL A 315 28.88 6.89 66.74
C VAL A 315 28.60 7.12 68.21
N GLU A 316 29.43 7.92 68.87
CA GLU A 316 29.08 8.49 70.15
C GLU A 316 27.85 9.34 69.89
N ILE A 317 26.69 8.73 70.08
CA ILE A 317 25.43 9.42 70.22
C ILE A 317 25.61 10.25 71.48
N LEU A 318 26.01 11.51 71.29
CA LEU A 318 25.99 12.55 72.31
C LEU A 318 24.53 12.71 72.76
N LEU A 319 24.12 11.88 73.73
CA LEU A 319 22.95 12.13 74.55
C LEU A 319 23.24 13.40 75.34
N ARG A 320 22.73 14.53 74.83
CA ARG A 320 22.70 15.78 75.61
C ARG A 320 21.74 15.57 76.79
N PRO A 321 22.16 15.80 78.05
CA PRO A 321 21.23 15.85 79.16
C PRO A 321 20.33 17.09 79.05
N CYS A 322 19.08 16.90 79.45
CA CYS A 322 18.03 17.93 79.55
C CYS A 322 18.37 18.99 80.60
#